data_AF-A0A516V4K2-F1
#
_entry.id   AF-A0A516V4K2-F1
#
_cell.length_a   1.000
_cell.length_b   1.000
_cell.length_c   1.000
_cell.angle_alpha   90.00
_cell.angle_beta   90.00
_cell.angle_gamma   90.00
#
_symmetry.space_group_name_H-M   'P 1'
#
loop_
_entity.id
_entity.type
_entity.pdbx_description
1 polymer ?
#
loop_
_entity_poly.entity_id
_entity_poly.type
_entity_poly.pdbx_seq_one_letter_code
_entity_poly.pdbx_strand_id
1 'polypeptide(L)'
;MQNTKTKNTVLIAAILLACGTIASLDAGARERSRSVQHSAHQGSVSVHRDNARFQGERQRDWQRDGEGNASMTRSGSVTGANGGTAERQGSITRNADGSLTHQASGSATNANGGTMETSGGFTRDADGNVTGSRDTSATNKNGGTYEGSTSWSDGKVTHTGTCTNSAGATVDCPSKPDNGQ
;
A
#
# COMPACT_ATOMS: atom_id res chain seq x y z
N MET A 1 28.56 -65.38 25.80
CA MET A 1 28.04 -64.15 26.43
C MET A 1 26.52 -64.20 26.33
N GLN A 2 25.87 -64.75 27.34
CA GLN A 2 24.42 -64.95 27.39
C GLN A 2 23.74 -63.72 28.00
N ASN A 3 22.66 -63.32 27.31
CA ASN A 3 21.51 -62.54 27.73
C ASN A 3 21.41 -62.12 29.21
N THR A 4 21.02 -60.87 29.43
CA THR A 4 20.01 -60.58 30.45
C THR A 4 19.11 -59.43 29.99
N LYS A 5 17.92 -59.82 29.52
CA LYS A 5 16.77 -58.96 29.30
C LYS A 5 16.07 -58.86 30.66
N THR A 6 16.16 -57.72 31.34
CA THR A 6 15.37 -57.46 32.55
C THR A 6 14.25 -56.50 32.22
N LYS A 7 13.04 -57.03 32.36
CA LYS A 7 11.74 -56.37 32.30
C LYS A 7 11.56 -55.46 33.54
N ASN A 8 10.44 -54.74 33.55
CA ASN A 8 9.74 -54.19 34.71
C ASN A 8 10.13 -52.76 35.11
N THR A 9 9.23 -51.89 35.54
CA THR A 9 7.77 -51.84 35.61
C THR A 9 7.47 -50.37 35.94
N VAL A 10 6.38 -49.87 35.35
CA VAL A 10 5.68 -48.62 35.63
C VAL A 10 5.80 -48.14 37.08
N LEU A 11 6.20 -46.88 37.26
CA LEU A 11 5.82 -46.08 38.42
C LEU A 11 5.27 -44.73 37.93
N ILE A 12 3.98 -44.51 38.20
CA ILE A 12 3.24 -43.30 37.93
C ILE A 12 3.65 -42.26 38.97
N ALA A 13 4.17 -41.12 38.53
CA ALA A 13 4.38 -39.94 39.37
C ALA A 13 3.59 -38.77 38.76
N ALA A 14 2.48 -38.41 39.41
CA ALA A 14 1.70 -37.23 39.11
C ALA A 14 2.50 -35.98 39.55
N ILE A 15 2.81 -35.10 38.60
CA ILE A 15 3.33 -33.76 38.88
C ILE A 15 2.28 -32.76 38.44
N LEU A 16 1.56 -32.22 39.42
CA LEU A 16 0.81 -30.98 39.35
C LEU A 16 1.79 -29.84 39.03
N LEU A 17 1.87 -29.43 37.76
CA LEU A 17 2.54 -28.19 37.39
C LEU A 17 1.49 -27.08 37.25
N ALA A 18 1.27 -26.39 38.36
CA ALA A 18 0.65 -25.07 38.35
C ALA A 18 1.60 -24.11 37.61
N CYS A 19 1.40 -23.95 36.29
CA CYS A 19 2.08 -22.92 35.52
C CYS A 19 1.14 -21.71 35.46
N GLY A 20 1.50 -20.68 36.20
CA GLY A 20 0.71 -19.47 36.37
C GLY A 20 0.30 -18.86 35.04
N THR A 21 -0.88 -18.23 35.04
CA THR A 21 -1.31 -17.33 34.00
C THR A 21 -0.28 -16.21 33.88
N ILE A 22 0.61 -16.32 32.91
CA ILE A 22 1.42 -15.19 32.46
C ILE A 22 0.39 -14.23 31.87
N ALA A 23 0.01 -13.21 32.63
CA ALA A 23 -0.63 -12.04 32.07
C ALA A 23 0.37 -11.48 31.06
N SER A 24 0.18 -11.79 29.78
CA SER A 24 0.90 -11.15 28.70
C SER A 24 0.63 -9.66 28.83
N LEU A 25 1.61 -8.92 29.33
CA LEU A 25 1.69 -7.48 29.12
C LEU A 25 1.64 -7.30 27.60
N ASP A 26 0.58 -6.67 27.10
CA ASP A 26 0.33 -6.39 25.69
C ASP A 26 1.41 -5.43 25.17
N ALA A 27 2.62 -5.96 24.97
CA ALA A 27 3.60 -5.36 24.10
C ALA A 27 3.09 -5.61 22.68
N GLY A 28 2.14 -4.77 22.24
CA GLY A 28 1.35 -4.96 21.01
C GLY A 28 2.15 -5.67 19.93
N ALA A 29 1.82 -6.94 19.72
CA ALA A 29 2.59 -7.83 18.87
C ALA A 29 2.73 -7.18 17.48
N ARG A 30 3.96 -7.19 16.96
CA ARG A 30 4.24 -6.69 15.61
C ARG A 30 4.49 -7.89 14.72
N GLU A 31 3.58 -8.14 13.81
CA GLU A 31 3.76 -9.17 12.81
C GLU A 31 4.26 -8.57 11.50
N ARG A 32 5.24 -9.23 10.89
CA ARG A 32 5.76 -8.87 9.59
C ARG A 32 6.12 -10.12 8.83
N SER A 33 5.52 -10.28 7.65
CA SER A 33 5.92 -11.33 6.71
C SER A 33 6.38 -10.70 5.39
N ARG A 34 7.29 -11.40 4.72
CA ARG A 34 7.80 -11.04 3.41
C ARG A 34 7.97 -12.29 2.56
N SER A 35 7.25 -12.32 1.44
CA SER A 35 7.40 -13.32 0.39
C SER A 35 8.21 -12.72 -0.77
N VAL A 36 9.10 -13.52 -1.34
CA VAL A 36 9.84 -13.19 -2.56
C VAL A 36 9.82 -14.40 -3.48
N GLN A 37 9.47 -14.16 -4.73
CA GLN A 37 9.68 -15.11 -5.81
C GLN A 37 10.42 -14.39 -6.93
N HIS A 38 11.40 -15.03 -7.55
CA HIS A 38 12.05 -14.46 -8.72
C HIS A 38 12.62 -15.56 -9.61
N SER A 39 12.65 -15.25 -10.91
CA SER A 39 13.34 -16.01 -11.94
C SER A 39 14.26 -15.06 -12.73
N ALA A 40 14.84 -15.55 -13.82
CA ALA A 40 15.59 -14.72 -14.74
C ALA A 40 14.73 -13.65 -15.44
N HIS A 41 13.41 -13.84 -15.54
CA HIS A 41 12.55 -12.97 -16.37
C HIS A 41 11.41 -12.32 -15.59
N GLN A 42 11.10 -12.78 -14.38
CA GLN A 42 10.02 -12.21 -13.59
C GLN A 42 10.28 -12.31 -12.10
N GLY A 43 9.47 -11.64 -11.30
CA GLY A 43 9.45 -11.86 -9.85
C GLY A 43 8.33 -11.10 -9.17
N SER A 44 8.12 -11.45 -7.91
CA SER A 44 7.14 -10.86 -7.03
C SER A 44 7.74 -10.63 -5.64
N VAL A 45 7.30 -9.56 -4.98
CA VAL A 45 7.54 -9.32 -3.56
C VAL A 45 6.23 -8.93 -2.92
N SER A 46 5.81 -9.71 -1.92
CA SER A 46 4.65 -9.41 -1.09
C SER A 46 5.10 -9.16 0.35
N VAL A 47 4.58 -8.12 0.98
CA VAL A 47 4.89 -7.74 2.35
C VAL A 47 3.58 -7.52 3.09
N HIS A 48 3.41 -8.20 4.22
CA HIS A 48 2.32 -7.96 5.16
C HIS A 48 2.91 -7.42 6.47
N ARG A 49 2.22 -6.45 7.07
CA ARG A 49 2.57 -5.84 8.36
C ARG A 49 1.30 -5.66 9.19
N ASP A 50 1.32 -6.17 10.40
CA ASP A 50 0.28 -5.97 11.41
C ASP A 50 0.93 -5.46 12.70
N ASN A 51 0.27 -4.50 13.34
CA ASN A 51 0.54 -4.09 14.71
C ASN A 51 -0.67 -3.30 15.24
N ALA A 52 -0.63 -2.95 16.53
CA ALA A 52 -1.67 -2.18 17.20
C ALA A 52 -2.13 -0.87 16.53
N ARG A 53 -1.36 -0.29 15.59
CA ARG A 53 -1.74 0.94 14.88
C ARG A 53 -2.37 0.68 13.51
N PHE A 54 -1.98 -0.39 12.82
CA PHE A 54 -2.44 -0.65 11.46
C PHE A 54 -2.14 -2.08 10.98
N GLN A 55 -2.94 -2.51 10.02
CA GLN A 55 -2.69 -3.62 9.11
C GLN A 55 -2.35 -3.07 7.73
N GLY A 56 -1.37 -3.65 7.04
CA GLY A 56 -1.03 -3.16 5.71
C GLY A 56 -0.30 -4.18 4.86
N GLU A 57 -0.64 -4.14 3.58
CA GLU A 57 -0.15 -5.06 2.57
C GLU A 57 0.49 -4.28 1.43
N ARG A 58 1.52 -4.87 0.83
CA ARG A 58 2.14 -4.35 -0.39
C ARG A 58 2.54 -5.50 -1.28
N GLN A 59 2.25 -5.37 -2.56
CA GLN A 59 2.72 -6.29 -3.59
C GLN A 59 3.45 -5.53 -4.68
N ARG A 60 4.46 -6.16 -5.26
CA ARG A 60 5.14 -5.70 -6.46
C ARG A 60 5.49 -6.90 -7.31
N ASP A 61 5.02 -6.89 -8.55
CA ASP A 61 5.35 -7.90 -9.55
C ASP A 61 6.10 -7.25 -10.71
N TRP A 62 7.04 -7.94 -11.30
CA TRP A 62 7.77 -7.45 -12.48
C TRP A 62 8.05 -8.59 -13.46
N GLN A 63 8.18 -8.23 -14.74
CA GLN A 63 8.57 -9.12 -15.82
C GLN A 63 9.43 -8.39 -16.86
N ARG A 64 10.26 -9.14 -17.58
CA ARG A 64 11.06 -8.71 -18.72
C ARG A 64 11.15 -9.85 -19.74
N ASP A 65 11.09 -9.56 -21.02
CA ASP A 65 11.07 -10.59 -22.07
C ASP A 65 12.46 -11.02 -22.54
N GLY A 66 13.44 -10.12 -22.47
CA GLY A 66 14.81 -10.37 -22.94
C GLY A 66 15.17 -9.56 -24.18
N GLU A 67 14.15 -9.06 -24.88
CA GLU A 67 14.23 -8.15 -26.02
C GLU A 67 14.31 -6.67 -25.60
N GLY A 68 14.25 -6.41 -24.28
CA GLY A 68 14.38 -5.07 -23.70
C GLY A 68 13.07 -4.50 -23.19
N ASN A 69 11.95 -5.21 -23.34
CA ASN A 69 10.69 -4.78 -22.74
C ASN A 69 10.63 -5.23 -21.27
N ALA A 70 10.02 -4.40 -20.43
CA ALA A 70 9.82 -4.70 -19.03
C ALA A 70 8.50 -4.10 -18.56
N SER A 71 7.82 -4.79 -17.65
CA SER A 71 6.69 -4.22 -16.92
C SER A 71 6.75 -4.53 -15.45
N MET A 72 6.11 -3.68 -14.65
CA MET A 72 5.99 -3.85 -13.21
C MET A 72 4.63 -3.35 -12.75
N THR A 73 4.00 -4.11 -11.88
CA THR A 73 2.82 -3.69 -11.13
C THR A 73 3.20 -3.47 -9.67
N ARG A 74 2.46 -2.59 -9.01
CA ARG A 74 2.56 -2.36 -7.57
C ARG A 74 1.18 -2.16 -7.01
N SER A 75 0.91 -2.74 -5.86
CA SER A 75 -0.29 -2.44 -5.08
C SER A 75 0.05 -2.33 -3.60
N GLY A 76 -0.86 -1.75 -2.83
CA GLY A 76 -0.81 -1.85 -1.40
C GLY A 76 -2.02 -1.23 -0.74
N SER A 77 -2.33 -1.74 0.42
CA SER A 77 -3.44 -1.32 1.26
C SER A 77 -2.96 -1.07 2.69
N VAL A 78 -3.71 -0.26 3.42
CA VAL A 78 -3.55 -0.08 4.85
C VAL A 78 -4.92 0.14 5.48
N THR A 79 -5.14 -0.50 6.62
CA THR A 79 -6.28 -0.27 7.51
C THR A 79 -5.72 0.15 8.86
N GLY A 80 -6.02 1.37 9.29
CA GLY A 80 -5.64 1.89 10.60
C GLY A 80 -6.53 1.32 11.70
N ALA A 81 -6.02 1.28 12.93
CA ALA A 81 -6.76 0.79 14.10
C ALA A 81 -8.07 1.54 14.36
N ASN A 82 -8.15 2.81 13.92
CA ASN A 82 -9.34 3.64 14.04
C ASN A 82 -10.30 3.52 12.84
N GLY A 83 -10.12 2.54 11.95
CA GLY A 83 -11.03 2.25 10.83
C GLY A 83 -10.75 3.01 9.53
N GLY A 84 -9.78 3.93 9.50
CA GLY A 84 -9.36 4.58 8.24
C GLY A 84 -8.64 3.61 7.32
N THR A 85 -8.93 3.65 6.02
CA THR A 85 -8.33 2.80 4.99
C THR A 85 -7.63 3.64 3.91
N ALA A 86 -6.62 3.06 3.27
CA ALA A 86 -6.09 3.60 2.03
C ALA A 86 -5.53 2.47 1.16
N GLU A 87 -5.68 2.61 -0.15
CA GLU A 87 -5.15 1.68 -1.13
C GLU A 87 -4.51 2.42 -2.29
N ARG A 88 -3.63 1.72 -3.00
CA ARG A 88 -2.98 2.22 -4.21
C ARG A 88 -2.68 1.07 -5.12
N GLN A 89 -2.72 1.34 -6.41
CA GLN A 89 -2.23 0.44 -7.44
C GLN A 89 -1.54 1.22 -8.55
N GLY A 90 -0.69 0.55 -9.31
CA GLY A 90 -0.12 1.15 -10.51
C GLY A 90 0.72 0.18 -11.30
N SER A 91 0.90 0.52 -12.56
CA SER A 91 1.68 -0.21 -13.55
C SER A 91 2.71 0.70 -14.18
N ILE A 92 3.84 0.13 -14.55
CA ILE A 92 4.82 0.76 -15.42
C ILE A 92 5.22 -0.24 -16.48
N THR A 93 5.31 0.21 -17.72
CA THR A 93 5.84 -0.55 -18.85
C THR A 93 6.95 0.27 -19.47
N ARG A 94 8.05 -0.39 -19.80
CA ARG A 94 9.16 0.14 -20.59
C ARG A 94 9.28 -0.73 -21.83
N ASN A 95 9.39 -0.10 -22.98
CA ASN A 95 9.61 -0.80 -24.23
C ASN A 95 11.10 -0.79 -24.60
N ALA A 96 11.49 -1.69 -25.50
CA ALA A 96 12.87 -1.82 -25.98
C ALA A 96 13.41 -0.55 -26.66
N ASP A 97 12.53 0.26 -27.25
CA ASP A 97 12.87 1.56 -27.86
C ASP A 97 13.16 2.67 -26.84
N GLY A 98 13.04 2.38 -25.53
CA GLY A 98 13.28 3.32 -24.45
C GLY A 98 12.03 4.06 -23.96
N SER A 99 10.92 3.97 -24.69
CA SER A 99 9.64 4.55 -24.27
C SER A 99 9.12 3.92 -22.98
N LEU A 100 8.35 4.69 -22.21
CA LEU A 100 7.88 4.31 -20.89
C LEU A 100 6.48 4.82 -20.66
N THR A 101 5.64 3.97 -20.11
CA THR A 101 4.27 4.29 -19.74
C THR A 101 4.05 3.97 -18.27
N HIS A 102 3.47 4.89 -17.51
CA HIS A 102 3.15 4.74 -16.09
C HIS A 102 1.69 5.11 -15.85
N GLN A 103 0.98 4.31 -15.05
CA GLN A 103 -0.34 4.62 -14.53
C GLN A 103 -0.42 4.24 -13.06
N ALA A 104 -1.20 4.99 -12.30
CA ALA A 104 -1.52 4.66 -10.92
C ALA A 104 -2.85 5.27 -10.50
N SER A 105 -3.50 4.59 -9.56
CA SER A 105 -4.62 5.11 -8.79
C SER A 105 -4.41 4.85 -7.31
N GLY A 106 -5.18 5.55 -6.48
CA GLY A 106 -5.28 5.25 -5.06
C GLY A 106 -6.47 5.94 -4.44
N SER A 107 -7.02 5.29 -3.43
CA SER A 107 -8.16 5.76 -2.65
C SER A 107 -7.79 5.83 -1.18
N ALA A 108 -8.51 6.64 -0.42
CA ALA A 108 -8.45 6.64 1.02
C ALA A 108 -9.80 7.01 1.61
N THR A 109 -10.14 6.39 2.73
CA THR A 109 -11.24 6.78 3.60
C THR A 109 -10.68 7.00 5.00
N ASN A 110 -10.86 8.18 5.57
CA ASN A 110 -10.44 8.42 6.95
C ASN A 110 -11.49 7.87 7.95
N ALA A 111 -11.08 7.73 9.21
CA ALA A 111 -11.95 7.23 10.29
C ALA A 111 -13.24 8.05 10.48
N ASN A 112 -13.24 9.31 10.06
CA ASN A 112 -14.37 10.22 10.18
C ASN A 112 -15.30 10.23 8.95
N GLY A 113 -15.04 9.36 7.96
CA GLY A 113 -15.86 9.21 6.75
C GLY A 113 -15.52 10.15 5.59
N GLY A 114 -14.42 10.91 5.67
CA GLY A 114 -13.93 11.67 4.53
C GLY A 114 -13.18 10.76 3.56
N THR A 115 -13.36 10.97 2.25
CA THR A 115 -12.77 10.17 1.18
C THR A 115 -11.83 10.99 0.31
N MET A 116 -10.90 10.30 -0.36
CA MET A 116 -10.01 10.85 -1.39
C MET A 116 -9.79 9.80 -2.45
N GLU A 117 -9.83 10.20 -3.71
CA GLU A 117 -9.43 9.41 -4.86
C GLU A 117 -8.38 10.17 -5.67
N THR A 118 -7.43 9.44 -6.25
CA THR A 118 -6.53 10.00 -7.25
C THR A 118 -6.22 8.97 -8.30
N SER A 119 -6.17 9.42 -9.55
CA SER A 119 -5.74 8.58 -10.66
C SER A 119 -4.92 9.42 -11.63
N GLY A 120 -3.99 8.79 -12.33
CA GLY A 120 -3.16 9.49 -13.29
C GLY A 120 -2.05 8.64 -13.85
N GLY A 121 -1.30 9.22 -14.76
CA GLY A 121 -0.23 8.54 -15.45
C GLY A 121 0.62 9.50 -16.24
N PHE A 122 1.70 8.97 -16.78
CA PHE A 122 2.53 9.69 -17.74
C PHE A 122 3.12 8.71 -18.74
N THR A 123 3.44 9.26 -19.91
CA THR A 123 4.20 8.59 -20.95
C THR A 123 5.49 9.37 -21.20
N ARG A 124 6.53 8.63 -21.55
CA ARG A 124 7.76 9.15 -22.13
C ARG A 124 7.97 8.42 -23.44
N ASP A 125 8.10 9.13 -24.54
CA ASP A 125 8.44 8.50 -25.82
C ASP A 125 9.94 8.16 -25.91
N ALA A 126 10.35 7.57 -27.02
CA ALA A 126 11.75 7.20 -27.27
C ALA A 126 12.68 8.42 -27.40
N ASP A 127 12.13 9.56 -27.82
CA ASP A 127 12.86 10.84 -27.97
C ASP A 127 13.00 11.59 -26.63
N GLY A 128 12.28 11.14 -25.60
CA GLY A 128 12.33 11.67 -24.24
C GLY A 128 11.25 12.68 -23.90
N ASN A 129 10.30 12.96 -24.80
CA ASN A 129 9.18 13.86 -24.53
C ASN A 129 8.27 13.24 -23.48
N VAL A 130 7.84 14.03 -22.49
CA VAL A 130 7.03 13.57 -21.37
C VAL A 130 5.68 14.27 -21.38
N THR A 131 4.62 13.47 -21.37
CA THR A 131 3.24 13.92 -21.23
C THR A 131 2.55 13.15 -20.12
N GLY A 132 1.62 13.78 -19.41
CA GLY A 132 0.86 13.08 -18.38
C GLY A 132 -0.15 13.96 -17.68
N SER A 133 -0.98 13.32 -16.88
CA SER A 133 -1.97 13.98 -16.07
C SER A 133 -2.26 13.21 -14.78
N ARG A 134 -2.85 13.92 -13.82
CA ARG A 134 -3.36 13.36 -12.59
C ARG A 134 -4.57 14.14 -12.13
N ASP A 135 -5.63 13.41 -11.87
CA ASP A 135 -6.85 13.90 -11.26
C ASP A 135 -6.91 13.47 -9.80
N THR A 136 -7.53 14.30 -8.98
CA THR A 136 -7.69 14.09 -7.54
C THR A 136 -9.05 14.62 -7.12
N SER A 137 -9.86 13.77 -6.51
CA SER A 137 -11.09 14.17 -5.86
C SER A 137 -11.01 13.88 -4.37
N ALA A 138 -11.67 14.71 -3.56
CA ALA A 138 -11.79 14.45 -2.14
C ALA A 138 -13.14 14.96 -1.64
N THR A 139 -13.74 14.22 -0.72
CA THR A 139 -14.99 14.59 -0.06
C THR A 139 -14.78 14.55 1.44
N ASN A 140 -15.04 15.65 2.13
CA ASN A 140 -14.97 15.66 3.59
C ASN A 140 -16.23 15.05 4.23
N LYS A 141 -16.16 14.76 5.53
CA LYS A 141 -17.28 14.23 6.32
C LYS A 141 -18.58 15.04 6.19
N ASN A 142 -18.45 16.34 5.95
CA ASN A 142 -19.57 17.28 5.90
C ASN A 142 -20.12 17.44 4.47
N GLY A 143 -19.62 16.69 3.49
CA GLY A 143 -20.07 16.72 2.10
C GLY A 143 -19.46 17.81 1.23
N GLY A 144 -18.49 18.58 1.74
CA GLY A 144 -17.71 19.49 0.89
C GLY A 144 -16.70 18.71 0.04
N THR A 145 -16.53 19.11 -1.22
CA THR A 145 -15.68 18.42 -2.18
C THR A 145 -14.52 19.27 -2.67
N TYR A 146 -13.48 18.60 -3.16
CA TYR A 146 -12.40 19.15 -3.95
C TYR A 146 -12.25 18.31 -5.21
N GLU A 147 -12.11 18.96 -6.35
CA GLU A 147 -11.77 18.36 -7.64
C GLU A 147 -10.56 19.09 -8.22
N GLY A 148 -9.46 18.37 -8.42
CA GLY A 148 -8.23 18.93 -8.95
C GLY A 148 -7.64 18.11 -10.08
N SER A 149 -7.12 18.80 -11.09
CA SER A 149 -6.43 18.19 -12.22
C SER A 149 -5.06 18.83 -12.39
N THR A 150 -4.05 18.00 -12.62
CA THR A 150 -2.70 18.45 -12.95
C THR A 150 -2.29 17.80 -14.25
N SER A 151 -1.84 18.58 -15.22
CA SER A 151 -1.28 18.09 -16.47
C SER A 151 0.15 18.58 -16.63
N TRP A 152 0.98 17.77 -17.28
CA TRP A 152 2.32 18.15 -17.68
C TRP A 152 2.62 17.69 -19.10
N SER A 153 3.23 18.58 -19.88
CA SER A 153 3.69 18.33 -21.24
C SER A 153 4.93 19.17 -21.46
N ASP A 154 6.04 18.55 -21.85
CA ASP A 154 7.24 19.24 -22.35
C ASP A 154 7.76 20.32 -21.38
N GLY A 155 7.84 19.96 -20.10
CA GLY A 155 8.34 20.82 -19.03
C GLY A 155 7.35 21.89 -18.53
N LYS A 156 6.15 21.98 -19.12
CA LYS A 156 5.06 22.82 -18.61
C LYS A 156 4.17 22.02 -17.68
N VAL A 157 3.76 22.65 -16.58
CA VAL A 157 2.82 22.08 -15.60
C VAL A 157 1.65 23.02 -15.46
N THR A 158 0.44 22.49 -15.61
CA THR A 158 -0.82 23.21 -15.39
C THR A 158 -1.59 22.50 -14.29
N HIS A 159 -2.11 23.27 -13.33
CA HIS A 159 -2.94 22.75 -12.24
C HIS A 159 -4.25 23.56 -12.15
N THR A 160 -5.36 22.85 -12.02
CA THR A 160 -6.68 23.41 -11.72
C THR A 160 -7.24 22.73 -10.48
N GLY A 161 -7.99 23.47 -9.68
CA GLY A 161 -8.61 22.98 -8.46
C GLY A 161 -9.89 23.76 -8.15
N THR A 162 -10.96 23.04 -7.85
CA THR A 162 -12.27 23.61 -7.51
C THR A 162 -12.77 22.98 -6.23
N CYS A 163 -13.27 23.80 -5.31
CA CYS A 163 -13.92 23.33 -4.09
C CYS A 163 -15.40 23.63 -4.12
N THR A 164 -16.22 22.70 -3.63
CA THR A 164 -17.65 22.94 -3.41
C THR A 164 -18.02 22.67 -1.96
N ASN A 165 -19.00 23.41 -1.45
CA ASN A 165 -19.58 23.11 -0.15
C ASN A 165 -20.62 21.97 -0.26
N SER A 166 -21.20 21.57 0.86
CA SER A 166 -22.21 20.50 0.91
C SER A 166 -23.50 20.80 0.15
N ALA A 167 -23.74 22.06 -0.21
CA ALA A 167 -24.86 22.48 -1.05
C ALA A 167 -24.50 22.51 -2.54
N GLY A 168 -23.27 22.14 -2.92
CA GLY A 168 -22.78 22.14 -4.30
C GLY A 168 -22.36 23.51 -4.83
N ALA A 169 -22.34 24.55 -3.99
CA ALA A 169 -21.87 25.87 -4.41
C ALA A 169 -20.34 25.91 -4.43
N THR A 170 -19.75 26.46 -5.49
CA THR A 170 -18.31 26.71 -5.57
C THR A 170 -17.89 27.68 -4.48
N VAL A 171 -16.83 27.32 -3.76
CA VAL A 171 -16.24 28.12 -2.69
C VAL A 171 -14.72 28.18 -2.87
N ASP A 172 -14.09 29.14 -2.20
CA ASP A 172 -12.64 29.16 -2.13
C ASP A 172 -12.12 27.88 -1.49
N CYS A 173 -11.12 27.28 -2.12
CA CYS A 173 -10.47 26.13 -1.55
C CYS A 173 -9.74 26.51 -0.27
N PRO A 174 -9.93 25.74 0.84
CA PRO A 174 -9.22 26.03 2.07
C PRO A 174 -7.72 25.98 1.82
N SER A 175 -7.02 27.07 2.09
CA SER A 175 -5.56 27.06 2.13
C SER A 175 -5.11 26.19 3.30
N LYS A 176 -3.94 25.55 3.16
CA LYS A 176 -3.28 24.92 4.31
C LYS A 176 -3.24 25.94 5.45
N PRO A 177 -3.69 25.63 6.67
CA PRO A 177 -3.47 26.53 7.79
C PRO A 177 -1.96 26.72 7.92
N ASP A 178 -1.51 27.96 7.94
CA ASP A 178 -0.15 28.29 8.35
C ASP A 178 0.01 27.74 9.75
N ASN A 179 0.67 26.59 9.86
CA ASN A 179 1.16 26.10 11.12
C ASN A 179 2.32 27.03 11.47
N GLY A 180 1.98 28.20 12.03
CA GLY A 180 2.92 29.16 12.55
C GLY A 180 3.93 28.43 13.42
N GLN A 181 5.15 28.30 12.89
CA GLN A 181 6.33 27.99 13.68
C GLN A 181 6.89 29.29 14.23
#